data_AF-A0A918WQ07-F1
#
_entry.id   AF-A0A918WQ07-F1
#
_cell.length_a   1.000
_cell.length_b   1.000
_cell.length_c   1.000
_cell.angle_alpha   90.00
_cell.angle_beta   90.00
_cell.angle_gamma   90.00
#
_symmetry.space_group_name_H-M   'P 1'
#
loop_
_entity.id
_entity.type
_entity.pdbx_description
1 polymer ?
#
loop_
_entity_poly.entity_id
_entity_poly.type
_entity_poly.pdbx_seq_one_letter_code
_entity_poly.pdbx_strand_id
1 'polypeptide(L)' 'MPSDIEPPDLSRLPGLYRAWELAQIVQADCDYRVESAGETADGTQLFAIYRDSRFEADMAEVRP' A
#
# COMPACT_ATOMS: atom_id res chain seq x y z
N MET A 1 -1.97 -21.56 19.57
CA MET A 1 -1.52 -20.22 19.15
C MET A 1 -1.01 -20.34 17.72
N PRO A 2 -1.80 -20.08 16.67
CA PRO A 2 -1.22 -19.90 15.35
C PRO A 2 -0.74 -18.45 15.27
N SER A 3 0.53 -18.24 15.62
CA SER A 3 1.21 -16.95 15.45
C SER A 3 1.92 -16.89 14.09
N ASP A 4 1.38 -17.56 13.07
CA ASP A 4 1.93 -17.56 11.72
C ASP A 4 1.10 -16.61 10.85
N ILE A 5 1.12 -15.33 11.23
CA ILE A 5 0.77 -14.28 10.29
C ILE A 5 2.05 -14.09 9.50
N GLU A 6 2.25 -14.90 8.45
CA GLU A 6 3.29 -14.61 7.48
C GLU A 6 3.15 -13.14 7.08
N PRO A 7 4.24 -12.35 7.13
CA PRO A 7 4.14 -10.94 6.82
C PRO A 7 3.54 -10.84 5.41
N PRO A 8 2.46 -10.06 5.24
CA PRO A 8 1.87 -9.87 3.93
C PRO A 8 2.97 -9.50 2.93
N ASP A 9 2.95 -10.11 1.74
CA ASP A 9 3.87 -9.74 0.67
C ASP A 9 3.50 -8.32 0.21
N LEU A 10 4.17 -7.34 0.81
CA LEU A 10 3.86 -5.93 0.65
C LEU A 10 4.80 -5.31 -0.38
N SER A 11 4.26 -5.07 -1.57
CA SER A 11 4.95 -4.32 -2.62
C SER A 11 4.91 -2.83 -2.35
N ARG A 12 6.08 -2.21 -2.10
CA ARG A 12 6.18 -0.76 -1.93
C ARG A 12 5.94 -0.04 -3.26
N LEU A 13 5.03 0.94 -3.26
CA LEU A 13 4.83 1.83 -4.41
C LEU A 13 6.01 2.81 -4.55
N PRO A 14 6.44 3.10 -5.80
CA PRO A 14 7.58 3.97 -6.05
C PRO A 14 7.22 5.44 -5.77
N GLY A 15 7.75 5.97 -4.67
CA GLY A 15 7.61 7.39 -4.33
C GLY A 15 7.21 7.59 -2.88
N LEU A 16 7.02 8.86 -2.54
CA LEU A 16 6.43 9.32 -1.29
C LEU A 16 5.22 10.17 -1.63
N TYR A 17 4.09 9.83 -1.02
CA TYR A 17 2.80 10.42 -1.37
C TYR A 17 2.24 11.22 -0.20
N ARG A 18 1.51 12.28 -0.50
CA ARG A 18 0.78 13.05 0.51
C ARG A 18 -0.56 12.38 0.81
N ALA A 19 -1.14 12.69 1.97
CA ALA A 19 -2.41 12.10 2.40
C ALA A 19 -3.54 12.28 1.36
N TRP A 20 -3.58 13.43 0.67
CA TRP A 20 -4.59 13.69 -0.35
C TRP A 20 -4.36 12.97 -1.68
N GLU A 21 -3.13 12.56 -1.98
CA GLU A 21 -2.83 11.75 -3.17
C GLU A 21 -3.29 10.31 -2.98
N LEU A 22 -3.37 9.83 -1.74
CA LEU A 22 -3.84 8.49 -1.41
C LEU A 22 -5.25 8.24 -1.94
N ALA A 23 -6.13 9.25 -1.88
CA ALA A 23 -7.48 9.14 -2.42
C ALA A 23 -7.52 8.85 -3.93
N GLN A 24 -6.44 9.13 -4.67
CA GLN A 24 -6.33 8.83 -6.10
C GLN A 24 -5.55 7.54 -6.40
N ILE A 25 -4.79 7.02 -5.44
CA ILE A 25 -3.93 5.85 -5.60
C ILE A 25 -4.56 4.59 -5.01
N VAL A 26 -5.27 4.74 -3.89
CA VAL A 26 -5.96 3.68 -3.20
C VAL A 26 -7.17 3.26 -4.03
N GLN A 27 -7.15 2.01 -4.48
CA GLN A 27 -8.28 1.39 -5.16
C GLN A 27 -9.17 0.68 -4.14
N ALA A 28 -10.46 0.62 -4.46
CA ALA A 28 -11.38 -0.23 -3.71
C ALA A 28 -10.95 -1.70 -3.85
N ASP A 29 -11.24 -2.50 -2.82
CA ASP A 29 -10.90 -3.92 -2.71
C ASP A 29 -9.42 -4.22 -2.46
N CYS A 30 -8.50 -3.27 -2.61
CA CYS A 30 -7.07 -3.50 -2.34
C CYS A 30 -6.67 -3.15 -0.90
N ASP A 31 -5.87 -4.01 -0.27
CA ASP A 31 -5.22 -3.72 1.00
C ASP A 31 -3.97 -2.85 0.80
N TYR A 32 -3.94 -1.70 1.47
CA TYR A 32 -2.81 -0.80 1.50
C TYR A 32 -2.32 -0.56 2.92
N ARG A 33 -0.99 -0.56 3.08
CA ARG A 33 -0.32 -0.14 4.29
C ARG A 33 0.36 1.21 4.07
N VAL A 34 0.00 2.16 4.93
CA VAL A 34 0.49 3.54 4.91
C VAL A 34 1.49 3.71 6.05
N GLU A 35 2.70 4.15 5.75
CA GLU A 35 3.73 4.42 6.76
C GLU A 35 4.28 5.84 6.64
N SER A 36 4.48 6.51 7.77
CA SER A 36 5.06 7.86 7.82
C SER A 36 6.53 7.80 7.38
N ALA A 37 6.83 8.43 6.24
CA ALA A 37 8.15 8.33 5.61
C ALA A 37 8.99 9.60 5.73
N GLY A 38 8.44 10.64 6.35
CA GLY A 38 9.10 11.92 6.57
C GLY A 38 8.16 13.10 6.29
N GLU A 39 8.74 14.29 6.28
CA GLU A 39 8.05 15.54 6.04
C GLU A 39 8.79 16.33 4.96
N THR A 40 8.06 17.07 4.11
CA THR A 40 8.68 18.03 3.19
C THR A 40 9.21 19.24 3.97
N ALA A 41 10.08 20.03 3.34
CA ALA A 41 10.54 21.30 3.92
C ALA A 41 9.41 22.30 4.22
N ASP A 42 8.24 22.12 3.59
CA ASP A 42 7.04 22.95 3.77
C ASP A 42 6.13 22.44 4.91
N GLY A 43 6.55 21.41 5.65
CA GLY A 43 5.74 20.81 6.72
C GLY A 43 4.70 19.80 6.24
N THR A 44 4.76 19.38 4.97
CA THR A 44 3.79 18.40 4.46
C THR A 44 4.24 16.98 4.80
N GLN A 45 3.42 16.24 5.55
CA GLN A 45 3.71 14.84 5.85
C GLN A 45 3.67 13.99 4.57
N LEU A 46 4.73 13.21 4.39
CA LEU A 46 4.89 12.24 3.32
C LEU A 46 4.73 10.82 3.86
N PHE A 47 4.07 10.00 3.06
CA PHE A 47 3.77 8.62 3.39
C PHE A 47 4.34 7.68 2.33
N ALA A 48 4.96 6.60 2.79
CA ALA A 48 5.29 5.45 1.95
C ALA A 48 4.08 4.53 1.92
N ILE A 49 3.67 4.15 0.72
CA ILE A 49 2.53 3.27 0.50
C ILE A 49 3.04 1.90 0.07
N TYR A 50 2.50 0.88 0.71
CA TYR A 50 2.73 -0.51 0.40
C TYR A 50 1.38 -1.12 0.01
N ARG A 51 1.34 -1.85 -1.10
CA ARG A 51 0.16 -2.61 -1.54
C ARG A 51 0.39 -4.08 -1.28
N ASP A 52 -0.64 -4.80 -0.88
CA ASP A 52 -0.56 -6.25 -0.73
C ASP A 52 -0.54 -6.93 -2.12
N SER A 53 0.53 -7.67 -2.40
CA SER A 53 0.73 -8.38 -3.67
C SER A 53 -0.21 -9.58 -3.81
N ARG A 54 -0.78 -10.11 -2.72
CA ARG A 54 -1.73 -11.24 -2.75
C ARG A 54 -3.04 -10.83 -3.41
N PHE A 55 -3.34 -9.54 -3.44
CA PHE A 55 -4.51 -9.01 -4.14
C PHE A 55 -4.35 -9.03 -5.67
N GLU A 56 -3.14 -8.84 -6.21
CA GLU A 56 -2.90 -8.99 -7.65
C GLU A 56 -3.03 -10.46 -8.12
N ALA A 57 -2.75 -11.42 -7.23
CA ALA A 57 -2.88 -12.84 -7.54
C ALA A 57 -4.35 -13.28 -7.72
N ASP A 58 -5.28 -12.72 -6.94
CA ASP A 58 -6.71 -13.05 -7.02
C ASP A 58 -7.32 -12.59 -8.36
N MET A 59 -6.97 -11.38 -8.82
CA MET A 59 -7.44 -10.86 -10.11
C MET A 59 -6.80 -11.54 -11.33
N ALA A 60 -5.60 -12.09 -11.19
CA ALA A 60 -4.92 -12.82 -12.27
C ALA A 60 -5.51 -14.23 -12.51
N GLU A 61 -6.30 -14.76 -11.57
CA GLU A 61 -7.02 -16.03 -11.70
C GLU A 61 -8.43 -15.85 -12.31
N VAL A 62 -8.85 -14.64 -12.70
CA VAL A 62 -10.01 -14.47 -13.59
C VAL A 62 -9.56 -14.67 -15.05
N ARG A 63 -9.27 -15.93 -15.40
CA ARG A 63 -9.18 -16.37 -16.80
C ARG A 63 -10.43 -17.18 -17.16
N PRO A 64 -11.13 -16.85 -18.25
CA PRO A 64 -12.31 -17.59 -18.72
C PRO A 64 -11.96 -18.99 -19.25
#